data_AF-A0A9W7YQ61-F1
#
_entry.id   AF-A0A9W7YQ61-F1
#
_cell.length_a   1.000
_cell.length_b   1.000
_cell.length_c   1.000
_cell.angle_alpha   90.00
_cell.angle_beta   90.00
_cell.angle_gamma   90.00
#
_symmetry.space_group_name_H-M   'P 1'
#
loop_
_entity.id
_entity.type
_entity.pdbx_description
1 polymer ?
#
loop_
_entity_poly.entity_id
_entity_poly.type
_entity_poly.pdbx_seq_one_letter_code
_entity_poly.pdbx_strand_id
1 'polypeptide(L)'
;VIDVGMNAKDDPTKKSGYRWVGDVEAAATTHAAYMTPVPGGVGPMTVAMLLSNVVTSAIRHFEASSTTSIVPNSLTLLDPVPSDIAIASAQKPKLISQVASELNLSHAEFEPYGKYTAKVTLDVLDRLESNSNGHYVVVTGISPTPLGEGKSTVSIGLTQAIYAHLNRPAFACVRQPSQGPTFGIKGGAAGGGYSQVTPMTSMNLHLTGDIHAITAANNLVAAAVDARYFHESTQTDTQLFNRLCPKKKGVRKFANVMLRRLQKLGISTTNPDDMSAEEVSQFVRLDIDQDKIMWRRVTDTNDRFLREITIGEAATERDMARKTGFDISVASEIMAVLALTTSLSDMRERLGRMVVALSKQGEPITCDDIGITGALTVLMKDAINPTLMQTLEGSPV
;
A
#
# COMPACT_ATOMS: atom_id res chain seq x y z
N VAL A 1 8.53 59.56 -8.25
CA VAL A 1 7.13 59.04 -8.17
C VAL A 1 6.95 57.97 -9.25
N ILE A 2 6.49 56.77 -8.90
CA ILE A 2 6.14 55.72 -9.88
C ILE A 2 4.62 55.79 -10.03
N ASP A 3 4.15 56.26 -11.18
CA ASP A 3 2.73 56.23 -11.51
C ASP A 3 2.39 54.82 -12.01
N VAL A 4 1.40 54.19 -11.38
CA VAL A 4 0.91 52.86 -11.76
C VAL A 4 -0.20 52.97 -12.81
N GLY A 5 -0.31 54.12 -13.48
CA GLY A 5 -1.13 54.31 -14.67
C GLY A 5 -0.56 53.58 -15.88
N MET A 6 -1.34 52.68 -16.47
CA MET A 6 -1.02 52.05 -17.76
C MET A 6 -1.59 52.92 -18.88
N ASN A 7 -0.72 53.59 -19.63
CA ASN A 7 -1.12 54.34 -20.82
C ASN A 7 -1.01 53.44 -22.06
N ALA A 8 -2.07 53.40 -22.87
CA ALA A 8 -2.01 52.77 -24.18
C ALA A 8 -1.33 53.71 -25.16
N LYS A 9 -0.27 53.25 -25.82
CA LYS A 9 0.42 53.97 -26.88
C LYS A 9 0.37 53.15 -28.15
N ASP A 10 -0.01 53.80 -29.26
CA ASP A 10 -0.10 53.13 -30.55
C ASP A 10 1.22 52.41 -30.89
N ASP A 11 1.09 51.14 -31.27
CA ASP A 11 2.19 50.27 -31.65
C ASP A 11 1.70 49.31 -32.74
N PRO A 12 1.91 49.68 -34.02
CA PRO A 12 1.47 48.87 -35.15
C PRO A 12 2.23 47.54 -35.27
N THR A 13 3.30 47.32 -34.48
CA THR A 13 4.01 46.04 -34.44
C THR A 13 3.32 45.00 -33.56
N LYS A 14 2.39 45.41 -32.69
CA LYS A 14 1.60 44.51 -31.84
C LYS A 14 0.26 44.19 -32.51
N LYS A 15 -0.19 42.94 -32.39
CA LYS A 15 -1.48 42.48 -32.92
C LYS A 15 -2.68 43.27 -32.38
N SER A 16 -2.56 43.87 -31.19
CA SER A 16 -3.56 44.74 -30.55
C SER A 16 -3.61 46.16 -31.12
N GLY A 17 -2.63 46.59 -31.92
CA GLY A 17 -2.50 47.95 -32.44
C GLY A 17 -1.93 48.97 -31.45
N TYR A 18 -1.77 48.60 -30.18
CA TYR A 18 -1.21 49.43 -29.12
C TYR A 18 -0.37 48.59 -28.14
N ARG A 19 0.56 49.26 -27.45
CA ARG A 19 1.33 48.73 -26.32
C ARG A 19 1.01 49.51 -25.05
N TRP A 20 1.09 48.85 -23.91
CA TRP A 20 0.99 49.51 -22.61
C TRP A 20 2.35 50.07 -22.21
N VAL A 21 2.37 51.31 -21.71
CA VAL A 21 3.54 51.96 -21.11
C VAL A 21 3.15 52.51 -19.74
N GLY A 22 4.07 52.48 -18.78
CA GLY A 22 3.89 53.12 -17.48
C GLY A 22 4.62 54.46 -17.45
N ASP A 23 4.13 55.38 -16.62
CA ASP A 23 4.77 56.68 -16.41
C ASP A 23 5.73 56.63 -15.21
N VAL A 24 6.97 57.05 -15.43
CA VAL A 24 7.99 57.09 -14.40
C VAL A 24 8.79 58.38 -14.51
N GLU A 25 9.16 58.94 -13.37
CA GLU A 25 10.12 60.01 -13.28
C GLU A 25 11.43 59.64 -14.01
N ALA A 26 11.95 60.54 -14.84
CA ALA A 26 13.05 60.24 -15.77
C ALA A 26 14.29 59.62 -15.09
N ALA A 27 14.64 60.11 -13.89
CA ALA A 27 15.76 59.60 -13.09
C ALA A 27 15.57 58.16 -12.59
N ALA A 28 14.32 57.68 -12.50
CA ALA A 28 13.97 56.36 -11.99
C ALA A 28 13.70 55.33 -13.11
N THR A 29 13.77 55.73 -14.39
CA THR A 29 13.44 54.88 -15.56
C THR A 29 14.16 53.52 -15.54
N THR A 30 15.48 53.53 -15.32
CA THR A 30 16.29 52.30 -15.31
C THR A 30 15.89 51.36 -14.17
N HIS A 31 15.60 51.91 -12.99
CA HIS A 31 15.22 51.12 -11.81
C HIS A 31 13.78 50.59 -11.93
N ALA A 32 12.85 51.41 -12.39
CA ALA A 32 11.45 51.03 -12.58
C ALA A 32 11.26 49.98 -13.69
N ALA A 33 12.11 49.98 -14.72
CA ALA A 33 12.12 48.96 -15.77
C ALA A 33 12.39 47.55 -15.23
N TYR A 34 13.06 47.43 -14.07
CA TYR A 34 13.25 46.15 -13.41
C TYR A 34 12.00 45.69 -12.62
N MET A 35 11.09 46.60 -12.25
CA MET A 35 9.95 46.37 -11.35
C MET A 35 8.59 46.14 -12.07
N THR A 36 8.27 46.85 -13.16
CA THR A 36 6.93 46.84 -13.82
C THR A 36 6.98 47.27 -15.30
N PRO A 37 6.05 46.84 -16.20
CA PRO A 37 5.74 45.46 -16.61
C PRO A 37 5.88 45.24 -18.14
N VAL A 38 5.83 43.97 -18.57
CA VAL A 38 5.58 43.53 -19.96
C VAL A 38 4.12 43.05 -20.06
N PRO A 39 3.40 43.23 -21.20
CA PRO A 39 2.03 42.72 -21.33
C PRO A 39 1.99 41.20 -21.09
N GLY A 40 1.27 40.77 -20.05
CA GLY A 40 1.02 39.36 -19.74
C GLY A 40 2.00 38.66 -18.79
N GLY A 41 2.96 39.34 -18.15
CA GLY A 41 3.95 38.64 -17.32
C GLY A 41 4.70 39.49 -16.29
N VAL A 42 5.00 38.84 -15.17
CA VAL A 42 5.73 39.31 -13.99
C VAL A 42 7.11 39.88 -14.36
N GLY A 43 7.48 41.07 -13.87
CA GLY A 43 8.77 41.72 -14.17
C GLY A 43 10.00 41.03 -13.54
N PRO A 44 11.23 41.27 -14.04
CA PRO A 44 12.43 40.55 -13.59
C PRO A 44 12.71 40.61 -12.08
N MET A 45 12.50 41.76 -11.43
CA MET A 45 12.66 41.87 -9.97
C MET A 45 11.61 41.06 -9.24
N THR A 46 10.37 41.05 -9.73
CA THR A 46 9.31 40.26 -9.11
C THR A 46 9.60 38.76 -9.26
N VAL A 47 10.12 38.31 -10.40
CA VAL A 47 10.62 36.93 -10.57
C VAL A 47 11.78 36.63 -9.61
N ALA A 48 12.76 37.53 -9.51
CA ALA A 48 13.90 37.36 -8.61
C ALA A 48 13.48 37.31 -7.14
N MET A 49 12.53 38.14 -6.72
CA MET A 49 11.98 38.12 -5.36
C MET A 49 11.16 36.85 -5.10
N LEU A 50 10.36 36.38 -6.07
CA LEU A 50 9.66 35.10 -5.94
C LEU A 50 10.65 33.94 -5.77
N LEU A 51 11.68 33.86 -6.61
CA LEU A 51 12.72 32.84 -6.49
C LEU A 51 13.47 32.93 -5.16
N SER A 52 13.85 34.14 -4.73
CA SER A 52 14.52 34.38 -3.45
C SER A 52 13.64 33.95 -2.26
N ASN A 53 12.35 34.26 -2.31
CA ASN A 53 11.39 33.82 -1.28
C ASN A 53 11.23 32.30 -1.26
N VAL A 54 11.19 31.66 -2.43
CA VAL A 54 11.15 30.19 -2.55
C VAL A 54 12.40 29.56 -1.95
N VAL A 55 13.59 30.07 -2.28
CA VAL A 55 14.87 29.58 -1.72
C VAL A 55 14.92 29.79 -0.21
N THR A 56 14.54 30.97 0.27
CA THR A 56 14.50 31.28 1.71
C THR A 56 13.52 30.36 2.45
N SER A 57 12.35 30.10 1.86
CA SER A 57 11.38 29.16 2.41
C SER A 57 11.90 27.73 2.42
N ALA A 58 12.60 27.31 1.36
CA ALA A 58 13.21 25.98 1.28
C ALA A 58 14.32 25.80 2.33
N ILE A 59 15.17 26.81 2.55
CA ILE A 59 16.20 26.82 3.60
C ILE A 59 15.55 26.71 4.97
N ARG A 60 14.54 27.54 5.29
CA ARG A 60 13.83 27.47 6.57
C ARG A 60 13.18 26.10 6.80
N HIS A 61 12.59 25.54 5.76
CA HIS A 61 11.99 24.20 5.81
C HIS A 61 13.07 23.12 6.04
N PHE A 62 14.21 23.23 5.37
CA PHE A 62 15.36 22.34 5.57
C PHE A 62 15.91 22.43 7.00
N GLU A 63 16.13 23.64 7.52
CA GLU A 63 16.60 23.86 8.88
C GLU A 63 15.62 23.29 9.92
N ALA A 64 14.32 23.56 9.76
CA ALA A 64 13.27 23.04 10.63
C ALA A 64 13.16 21.50 10.56
N SER A 65 13.28 20.91 9.37
CA SER A 65 13.23 19.45 9.21
C SER A 65 14.52 18.74 9.61
N SER A 66 15.67 19.43 9.58
CA SER A 66 16.98 18.89 10.00
C SER A 66 17.11 18.73 11.52
N THR A 67 16.21 19.34 12.30
CA THR A 67 16.20 19.27 13.77
C THR A 67 15.05 18.39 14.25
N THR A 68 15.29 17.08 14.34
CA THR A 68 14.36 16.14 14.97
C THR A 68 14.30 16.40 16.48
N SER A 69 13.20 16.97 16.97
CA SER A 69 12.95 17.07 18.41
C SER A 69 12.23 15.82 18.89
N ILE A 70 12.98 14.86 19.43
CA ILE A 70 12.43 13.64 20.02
C ILE A 70 12.01 13.94 21.46
N VAL A 71 10.75 13.66 21.81
CA VAL A 71 10.23 13.86 23.17
C VAL A 71 9.71 12.53 23.70
N PRO A 72 10.54 11.68 24.34
CA PRO A 72 10.10 10.35 24.77
C PRO A 72 9.00 10.41 25.83
N ASN A 73 8.12 9.40 25.85
CA ASN A 73 7.21 9.21 26.97
C ASN A 73 7.97 8.70 28.18
N SER A 74 7.68 9.25 29.36
CA SER A 74 8.20 8.73 30.61
C SER A 74 7.59 7.36 30.93
N LEU A 75 8.41 6.47 31.50
CA LEU A 75 7.99 5.18 32.04
C LEU A 75 8.13 5.16 33.56
N THR A 76 7.11 4.63 34.24
CA THR A 76 7.19 4.33 35.67
C THR A 76 7.43 2.84 35.86
N LEU A 77 8.63 2.50 36.31
CA LEU A 77 9.02 1.12 36.58
C LEU A 77 8.51 0.70 37.96
N LEU A 78 7.95 -0.50 38.04
CA LEU A 78 7.44 -1.11 39.25
C LEU A 78 8.22 -2.41 39.54
N ASP A 79 8.40 -2.71 40.82
CA ASP A 79 9.00 -3.95 41.32
C ASP A 79 8.10 -4.55 42.41
N PRO A 80 7.58 -5.79 42.24
CA PRO A 80 7.79 -6.72 41.12
C PRO A 80 7.19 -6.22 39.80
N VAL A 81 7.82 -6.62 38.68
CA VAL A 81 7.37 -6.27 37.33
C VAL A 81 5.94 -6.79 37.09
N PRO A 82 4.97 -5.91 36.75
CA PRO A 82 3.59 -6.34 36.49
C PRO A 82 3.46 -7.17 35.21
N SER A 83 2.30 -7.77 34.99
CA SER A 83 1.98 -8.41 33.70
C SER A 83 1.99 -7.41 32.54
N ASP A 84 2.36 -7.86 31.34
CA ASP A 84 2.46 -7.02 30.13
C ASP A 84 1.22 -6.15 29.87
N ILE A 85 0.02 -6.72 30.04
CA ILE A 85 -1.24 -6.01 29.83
C ILE A 85 -1.47 -4.90 30.87
N ALA A 86 -1.04 -5.10 32.11
CA ALA A 86 -1.13 -4.10 33.17
C ALA A 86 -0.20 -2.92 32.89
N ILE A 87 1.03 -3.21 32.44
CA ILE A 87 1.99 -2.18 32.00
C ILE A 87 1.42 -1.40 30.81
N ALA A 88 0.90 -2.09 29.79
CA ALA A 88 0.35 -1.45 28.59
C ALA A 88 -0.88 -0.58 28.90
N SER A 89 -1.73 -1.01 29.85
CA SER A 89 -2.94 -0.26 30.24
C SER A 89 -2.64 0.95 31.11
N ALA A 90 -1.55 0.91 31.90
CA ALA A 90 -1.12 2.03 32.73
C ALA A 90 -0.46 3.15 31.90
N GLN A 91 0.11 2.81 30.74
CA GLN A 91 0.80 3.77 29.88
C GLN A 91 -0.16 4.53 28.98
N LYS A 92 -0.04 5.87 28.94
CA LYS A 92 -0.76 6.71 27.98
C LYS A 92 0.09 6.92 26.71
N PRO A 93 -0.32 6.39 25.55
CA PRO A 93 0.43 6.59 24.30
C PRO A 93 0.37 8.06 23.83
N LYS A 94 1.40 8.49 23.09
CA LYS A 94 1.38 9.76 22.35
C LYS A 94 0.30 9.72 21.28
N LEU A 95 -0.25 10.87 20.92
CA LEU A 95 -1.05 10.92 19.69
C LEU A 95 -0.17 10.55 18.50
N ILE A 96 -0.70 9.78 17.56
CA ILE A 96 0.10 9.33 16.41
C ILE A 96 0.60 10.48 15.55
N SER A 97 -0.13 11.61 15.54
CA SER A 97 0.31 12.84 14.89
C SER A 97 1.56 13.46 15.53
N GLN A 98 1.76 13.26 16.83
CA GLN A 98 2.99 13.70 17.52
C GLN A 98 4.16 12.83 17.08
N VAL A 99 3.99 11.50 17.06
CA VAL A 99 5.00 10.57 16.55
C VAL A 99 5.33 10.90 15.09
N ALA A 100 4.32 11.10 14.23
CA ALA A 100 4.51 11.48 12.84
C ALA A 100 5.27 12.83 12.69
N SER A 101 4.97 13.82 13.53
CA SER A 101 5.68 15.10 13.54
C SER A 101 7.15 14.95 13.96
N GLU A 102 7.44 14.11 14.98
CA GLU A 102 8.82 13.79 15.39
C GLU A 102 9.59 13.09 14.26
N LEU A 103 8.89 12.46 13.32
CA LEU A 103 9.45 11.81 12.13
C LEU A 103 9.51 12.70 10.89
N ASN A 104 9.11 13.98 10.99
CA ASN A 104 8.95 14.88 9.86
C ASN A 104 8.05 14.30 8.74
N LEU A 105 7.00 13.55 9.12
CA LEU A 105 5.93 13.18 8.21
C LEU A 105 4.94 14.33 8.11
N SER A 106 4.62 14.75 6.89
CA SER A 106 3.58 15.72 6.62
C SER A 106 2.19 15.10 6.82
N HIS A 107 1.18 15.94 7.03
CA HIS A 107 -0.22 15.47 7.17
C HIS A 107 -0.78 14.73 5.95
N ALA A 108 -0.15 14.86 4.78
CA ALA A 108 -0.53 14.15 3.56
C ALA A 108 0.11 12.75 3.47
N GLU A 109 1.11 12.46 4.29
CA GLU A 109 1.90 11.22 4.23
C GLU A 109 1.45 10.17 5.25
N PHE A 110 0.45 10.47 6.06
CA PHE A 110 -0.14 9.47 6.95
C PHE A 110 -1.63 9.68 7.16
N GLU A 111 -2.34 8.57 7.31
CA GLU A 111 -3.78 8.52 7.57
C GLU A 111 -4.02 7.91 8.96
N PRO A 112 -4.55 8.68 9.94
CA PRO A 112 -4.81 8.17 11.27
C PRO A 112 -5.90 7.09 11.31
N TYR A 113 -5.61 5.97 11.99
CA TYR A 113 -6.55 4.94 12.37
C TYR A 113 -6.82 5.06 13.88
N GLY A 114 -7.78 5.92 14.22
CA GLY A 114 -7.98 6.34 15.61
C GLY A 114 -6.89 7.29 16.07
N LYS A 115 -6.58 7.27 17.38
CA LYS A 115 -5.71 8.28 18.01
C LYS A 115 -4.22 7.92 18.00
N TYR A 116 -3.89 6.63 17.92
CA TYR A 116 -2.59 6.07 18.31
C TYR A 116 -1.93 5.20 17.24
N THR A 117 -2.54 5.11 16.06
CA THR A 117 -2.08 4.29 14.94
C THR A 117 -2.37 5.04 13.64
N ALA A 118 -1.54 4.84 12.61
CA ALA A 118 -1.76 5.44 11.30
C ALA A 118 -1.23 4.51 10.20
N LYS A 119 -1.74 4.66 8.98
CA LYS A 119 -1.08 4.15 7.77
C LYS A 119 -0.16 5.25 7.24
N VAL A 120 1.07 4.91 6.85
CA VAL A 120 2.00 5.84 6.18
C VAL A 120 1.94 5.58 4.68
N THR A 121 1.71 6.61 3.88
CA THR A 121 1.58 6.45 2.42
C THR A 121 2.95 6.18 1.80
N LEU A 122 2.98 5.38 0.72
CA LEU A 122 4.22 5.08 0.00
C LEU A 122 4.84 6.31 -0.69
N ASP A 123 4.08 7.38 -0.90
CA ASP A 123 4.56 8.65 -1.49
C ASP A 123 5.72 9.27 -0.69
N VAL A 124 5.86 8.89 0.60
CA VAL A 124 7.01 9.27 1.44
C VAL A 124 8.35 8.81 0.82
N LEU A 125 8.35 7.70 0.08
CA LEU A 125 9.55 7.17 -0.57
C LEU A 125 10.04 8.08 -1.70
N ASP A 126 9.12 8.67 -2.47
CA ASP A 126 9.46 9.58 -3.57
C ASP A 126 10.14 10.85 -3.02
N ARG A 127 9.64 11.39 -1.91
CA ARG A 127 10.27 12.54 -1.24
C ARG A 127 11.66 12.20 -0.69
N LEU A 128 11.84 10.98 -0.21
CA LEU A 128 13.08 10.52 0.43
C LEU A 128 14.07 9.87 -0.56
N GLU A 129 13.77 9.82 -1.86
CA GLU A 129 14.58 9.12 -2.87
C GLU A 129 16.05 9.58 -2.88
N SER A 130 16.28 10.88 -2.68
CA SER A 130 17.62 11.47 -2.65
C SER A 130 18.38 11.28 -1.32
N ASN A 131 17.72 10.75 -0.29
CA ASN A 131 18.32 10.56 1.03
C ASN A 131 19.15 9.27 1.08
N SER A 132 20.24 9.29 1.85
CA SER A 132 20.97 8.06 2.17
C SER A 132 20.16 7.17 3.11
N ASN A 133 20.13 5.87 2.85
CA ASN A 133 19.55 4.89 3.77
C ASN A 133 20.18 4.97 5.17
N GLY A 134 19.36 4.79 6.20
CA GLY A 134 19.82 4.64 7.57
C GLY A 134 20.54 3.30 7.82
N HIS A 135 21.07 3.13 9.02
CA HIS A 135 21.67 1.85 9.42
C HIS A 135 20.59 0.79 9.64
N TYR A 136 20.77 -0.38 9.04
CA TYR A 136 19.85 -1.51 9.17
C TYR A 136 20.40 -2.54 10.17
N VAL A 137 19.66 -2.77 11.26
CA VAL A 137 20.04 -3.72 12.31
C VAL A 137 19.04 -4.86 12.33
N VAL A 138 19.52 -6.09 12.10
CA VAL A 138 18.71 -7.31 12.17
C VAL A 138 18.86 -7.95 13.54
N VAL A 139 17.75 -8.06 14.28
CA VAL A 139 17.70 -8.84 15.52
C VAL A 139 17.29 -10.27 15.18
N THR A 140 18.18 -11.21 15.44
CA THR A 140 17.93 -12.65 15.29
C THR A 140 18.08 -13.36 16.63
N GLY A 141 17.79 -14.65 16.68
CA GLY A 141 18.02 -15.46 17.87
C GLY A 141 18.34 -16.91 17.54
N ILE A 142 18.72 -17.66 18.57
CA ILE A 142 18.95 -19.09 18.49
C ILE A 142 17.65 -19.84 18.14
N SER A 143 17.78 -21.14 17.85
CA SER A 143 16.64 -22.05 17.69
C SER A 143 15.67 -21.93 18.87
N PRO A 144 14.35 -21.80 18.62
CA PRO A 144 13.37 -21.62 19.68
C PRO A 144 13.39 -22.76 20.70
N THR A 145 13.27 -22.39 21.97
CA THR A 145 13.20 -23.28 23.13
C THR A 145 11.91 -23.00 23.91
N PRO A 146 11.42 -23.94 24.74
CA PRO A 146 10.25 -23.71 25.58
C PRO A 146 10.38 -22.56 26.58
N LEU A 147 11.61 -22.11 26.88
CA LEU A 147 11.88 -21.03 27.83
C LEU A 147 11.65 -19.63 27.23
N GLY A 148 11.60 -19.52 25.89
CA GLY A 148 11.43 -18.27 25.17
C GLY A 148 12.71 -17.41 25.15
N GLU A 149 13.00 -16.79 23.99
CA GLU A 149 14.26 -16.06 23.79
C GLU A 149 14.11 -14.54 23.86
N GLY A 150 12.88 -14.02 23.95
CA GLY A 150 12.65 -12.57 24.06
C GLY A 150 13.08 -11.74 22.84
N LYS A 151 13.14 -12.33 21.63
CA LYS A 151 13.59 -11.65 20.40
C LYS A 151 12.89 -10.30 20.17
N SER A 152 11.55 -10.29 20.21
CA SER A 152 10.78 -9.06 20.04
C SER A 152 11.01 -8.05 21.17
N THR A 153 11.15 -8.53 22.41
CA THR A 153 11.49 -7.68 23.57
C THR A 153 12.83 -6.98 23.36
N VAL A 154 13.84 -7.69 22.85
CA VAL A 154 15.15 -7.12 22.51
C VAL A 154 15.06 -6.12 21.37
N SER A 155 14.30 -6.41 20.31
CA SER A 155 14.09 -5.46 19.20
C SER A 155 13.48 -4.15 19.67
N ILE A 156 12.42 -4.22 20.48
CA ILE A 156 11.73 -3.04 20.99
C ILE A 156 12.62 -2.28 22.00
N GLY A 157 13.28 -2.99 22.91
CA GLY A 157 14.18 -2.40 23.89
C GLY A 157 15.39 -1.71 23.26
N LEU A 158 15.96 -2.29 22.19
CA LEU A 158 17.05 -1.66 21.43
C LEU A 158 16.59 -0.36 20.77
N THR A 159 15.42 -0.36 20.14
CA THR A 159 14.86 0.85 19.54
C THR A 159 14.57 1.91 20.60
N GLN A 160 14.01 1.54 21.75
CA GLN A 160 13.82 2.44 22.89
C GLN A 160 15.14 3.04 23.38
N ALA A 161 16.18 2.21 23.55
CA ALA A 161 17.50 2.68 23.99
C ALA A 161 18.07 3.74 23.03
N ILE A 162 18.00 3.50 21.71
CA ILE A 162 18.52 4.45 20.72
C ILE A 162 17.65 5.71 20.63
N TYR A 163 16.33 5.54 20.60
CA TYR A 163 15.38 6.62 20.42
C TYR A 163 15.21 7.47 21.67
N ALA A 164 14.80 6.85 22.78
CA ALA A 164 14.43 7.54 24.00
C ALA A 164 15.64 7.94 24.86
N HIS A 165 16.67 7.10 24.93
CA HIS A 165 17.80 7.31 25.86
C HIS A 165 19.03 7.94 25.19
N LEU A 166 19.28 7.62 23.91
CA LEU A 166 20.38 8.24 23.14
C LEU A 166 19.94 9.42 22.28
N ASN A 167 18.64 9.73 22.25
CA ASN A 167 18.06 10.84 21.49
C ASN A 167 18.42 10.78 19.99
N ARG A 168 18.33 9.60 19.38
CA ARG A 168 18.62 9.37 17.96
C ARG A 168 17.43 8.71 17.25
N PRO A 169 17.05 9.16 16.04
CA PRO A 169 15.98 8.51 15.29
C PRO A 169 16.23 7.02 15.07
N ALA A 170 15.30 6.18 15.49
CA ALA A 170 15.33 4.73 15.35
C ALA A 170 13.91 4.18 15.33
N PHE A 171 13.69 3.14 14.53
CA PHE A 171 12.38 2.55 14.26
C PHE A 171 12.46 1.04 14.49
N ALA A 172 11.40 0.46 15.06
CA ALA A 172 11.29 -0.98 15.19
C ALA A 172 10.32 -1.56 14.17
N CYS A 173 10.82 -2.14 13.07
CA CYS A 173 9.94 -2.84 12.13
C CYS A 173 9.58 -4.24 12.65
N VAL A 174 8.31 -4.48 12.95
CA VAL A 174 7.81 -5.77 13.47
C VAL A 174 6.66 -6.32 12.63
N ARG A 175 6.45 -7.64 12.70
CA ARG A 175 5.35 -8.30 12.00
C ARG A 175 4.04 -8.14 12.78
N GLN A 176 2.95 -7.89 12.06
CA GLN A 176 1.61 -8.00 12.64
C GLN A 176 1.34 -9.46 13.04
N PRO A 177 0.88 -9.73 14.28
CA PRO A 177 0.48 -11.07 14.69
C PRO A 177 -0.86 -11.45 14.06
N SER A 178 -1.05 -12.75 13.81
CA SER A 178 -2.37 -13.30 13.48
C SER A 178 -3.32 -13.14 14.67
N GLN A 179 -4.59 -12.83 14.38
CA GLN A 179 -5.65 -12.72 15.37
C GLN A 179 -6.05 -14.10 15.94
N GLY A 180 -5.96 -15.17 15.16
CA GLY A 180 -6.38 -16.52 15.57
C GLY A 180 -5.74 -16.99 16.88
N PRO A 181 -4.40 -16.96 17.02
CA PRO A 181 -3.69 -17.31 18.26
C PRO A 181 -4.08 -16.49 19.49
N THR A 182 -4.54 -15.24 19.33
CA THR A 182 -4.97 -14.35 20.42
C THR A 182 -6.09 -14.96 21.25
N PHE A 183 -7.01 -15.69 20.61
CA PHE A 183 -8.14 -16.34 21.27
C PHE A 183 -7.85 -17.79 21.72
N GLY A 184 -6.63 -18.27 21.52
CA GLY A 184 -6.19 -19.61 21.93
C GLY A 184 -5.18 -19.53 23.07
N ILE A 185 -3.89 -19.61 22.72
CA ILE A 185 -2.78 -19.76 23.66
C ILE A 185 -1.93 -18.49 23.74
N LYS A 186 -1.97 -17.61 22.71
CA LYS A 186 -1.02 -16.50 22.54
C LYS A 186 -1.74 -15.18 22.23
N GLY A 187 -2.15 -14.46 23.27
CA GLY A 187 -2.55 -13.05 23.18
C GLY A 187 -1.49 -12.09 23.73
N GLY A 188 -0.21 -12.38 23.48
CA GLY A 188 0.93 -11.67 24.09
C GLY A 188 1.25 -10.32 23.45
N ALA A 189 2.01 -9.49 24.16
CA ALA A 189 2.56 -8.25 23.64
C ALA A 189 3.46 -8.49 22.42
N ALA A 190 3.53 -7.53 21.49
CA ALA A 190 4.71 -7.44 20.63
C ALA A 190 5.86 -6.87 21.47
N GLY A 191 6.66 -7.78 22.04
CA GLY A 191 7.66 -7.46 23.05
C GLY A 191 7.33 -8.13 24.39
N GLY A 192 7.69 -7.48 25.51
CA GLY A 192 7.33 -7.92 26.86
C GLY A 192 7.84 -6.96 27.93
N GLY A 193 7.19 -6.93 29.08
CA GLY A 193 7.49 -6.01 30.18
C GLY A 193 7.41 -4.55 29.75
N TYR A 194 8.47 -3.79 30.03
CA TYR A 194 8.58 -2.37 29.65
C TYR A 194 9.07 -2.14 28.21
N SER A 195 9.32 -3.22 27.46
CA SER A 195 9.76 -3.17 26.07
C SER A 195 8.73 -3.83 25.17
N GLN A 196 7.65 -3.10 24.93
CA GLN A 196 6.52 -3.54 24.13
C GLN A 196 5.92 -2.41 23.28
N VAL A 197 5.24 -2.80 22.21
CA VAL A 197 4.43 -1.93 21.34
C VAL A 197 3.08 -1.61 22.00
N THR A 198 2.58 -0.39 21.79
CA THR A 198 1.28 0.08 22.29
C THR A 198 0.52 0.88 21.22
N PRO A 199 -0.81 0.79 21.13
CA PRO A 199 -1.73 -0.03 21.94
C PRO A 199 -1.72 -1.52 21.58
N MET A 200 -1.49 -2.39 22.58
CA MET A 200 -1.41 -3.85 22.39
C MET A 200 -2.71 -4.45 21.84
N THR A 201 -3.86 -4.03 22.36
CA THR A 201 -5.17 -4.55 21.93
C THR A 201 -5.42 -4.32 20.44
N SER A 202 -5.05 -3.15 19.92
CA SER A 202 -5.17 -2.86 18.49
C SER A 202 -4.30 -3.80 17.66
N MET A 203 -3.06 -4.03 18.10
CA MET A 203 -2.10 -4.88 17.40
C MET A 203 -2.50 -6.36 17.33
N ASN A 204 -3.12 -6.88 18.39
CA ASN A 204 -3.48 -8.30 18.52
C ASN A 204 -4.86 -8.66 17.92
N LEU A 205 -5.63 -7.66 17.50
CA LEU A 205 -6.96 -7.84 16.90
C LEU A 205 -6.92 -7.38 15.44
N HIS A 206 -7.71 -6.37 15.09
CA HIS A 206 -7.93 -5.98 13.70
C HIS A 206 -6.87 -5.02 13.16
N LEU A 207 -6.13 -4.34 14.04
CA LEU A 207 -5.20 -3.26 13.72
C LEU A 207 -5.81 -2.28 12.69
N THR A 208 -5.27 -2.26 11.48
CA THR A 208 -5.67 -1.40 10.36
C THR A 208 -6.42 -2.17 9.26
N GLY A 209 -6.71 -3.45 9.48
CA GLY A 209 -7.47 -4.29 8.56
C GLY A 209 -6.65 -5.05 7.51
N ASP A 210 -5.31 -5.05 7.61
CA ASP A 210 -4.42 -5.65 6.61
C ASP A 210 -4.68 -7.15 6.40
N ILE A 211 -4.80 -7.91 7.49
CA ILE A 211 -5.11 -9.35 7.41
C ILE A 211 -6.53 -9.58 6.87
N HIS A 212 -7.47 -8.68 7.11
CA HIS A 212 -8.82 -8.75 6.53
C HIS A 212 -8.79 -8.53 5.02
N ALA A 213 -8.00 -7.56 4.55
CA ALA A 213 -7.78 -7.34 3.12
C ALA A 213 -7.16 -8.56 2.44
N ILE A 214 -6.14 -9.17 3.07
CA ILE A 214 -5.52 -10.42 2.61
C ILE A 214 -6.54 -11.55 2.56
N THR A 215 -7.35 -11.71 3.61
CA THR A 215 -8.39 -12.74 3.69
C THR A 215 -9.42 -12.59 2.56
N ALA A 216 -9.91 -11.36 2.36
CA ALA A 216 -10.85 -11.05 1.30
C ALA A 216 -10.26 -11.29 -0.10
N ALA A 217 -9.03 -10.83 -0.33
CA ALA A 217 -8.33 -11.04 -1.60
C ALA A 217 -8.10 -12.52 -1.90
N ASN A 218 -7.61 -13.29 -0.92
CA ASN A 218 -7.36 -14.72 -1.08
C ASN A 218 -8.66 -15.49 -1.38
N ASN A 219 -9.74 -15.17 -0.68
CA ASN A 219 -11.02 -15.84 -0.87
C ASN A 219 -11.71 -15.40 -2.17
N LEU A 220 -11.44 -14.18 -2.67
CA LEU A 220 -11.82 -13.77 -4.02
C LEU A 220 -11.12 -14.61 -5.09
N VAL A 221 -9.82 -14.90 -4.93
CA VAL A 221 -9.11 -15.82 -5.84
C VAL A 221 -9.80 -17.19 -5.86
N ALA A 222 -10.04 -17.77 -4.68
CA ALA A 222 -10.70 -19.08 -4.57
C ALA A 222 -12.09 -19.08 -5.24
N ALA A 223 -12.90 -18.06 -4.96
CA ALA A 223 -14.23 -17.92 -5.57
C ALA A 223 -14.16 -17.76 -7.10
N ALA A 224 -13.19 -17.00 -7.61
CA ALA A 224 -13.02 -16.78 -9.03
C ALA A 224 -12.55 -18.04 -9.77
N VAL A 225 -11.67 -18.85 -9.16
CA VAL A 225 -11.27 -20.16 -9.71
C VAL A 225 -12.47 -21.07 -9.85
N ASP A 226 -13.27 -21.22 -8.78
CA ASP A 226 -14.44 -22.08 -8.78
C ASP A 226 -15.50 -21.61 -9.79
N ALA A 227 -15.78 -20.30 -9.82
CA ALA A 227 -16.71 -19.72 -10.79
C ALA A 227 -16.22 -19.88 -12.24
N ARG A 228 -14.92 -19.71 -12.48
CA ARG A 228 -14.32 -19.89 -13.81
C ARG A 228 -14.45 -21.34 -14.27
N TYR A 229 -14.11 -22.30 -13.41
CA TYR A 229 -14.25 -23.73 -13.69
C TYR A 229 -15.71 -24.10 -14.00
N PHE A 230 -16.66 -23.65 -13.18
CA PHE A 230 -18.09 -23.93 -13.36
C PHE A 230 -18.62 -23.37 -14.69
N HIS A 231 -18.32 -22.10 -14.98
CA HIS A 231 -18.83 -21.47 -16.20
C HIS A 231 -18.21 -22.04 -17.47
N GLU A 232 -16.91 -22.38 -17.46
CA GLU A 232 -16.33 -23.12 -18.56
C GLU A 232 -17.03 -24.46 -18.74
N SER A 233 -17.13 -25.26 -17.68
CA SER A 233 -17.69 -26.62 -17.78
C SER A 233 -19.17 -26.67 -18.21
N THR A 234 -19.91 -25.57 -18.12
CA THR A 234 -21.36 -25.53 -18.37
C THR A 234 -21.81 -24.70 -19.57
N GLN A 235 -20.93 -23.91 -20.18
CA GLN A 235 -21.28 -22.94 -21.23
C GLN A 235 -20.55 -23.21 -22.54
N THR A 236 -21.11 -22.75 -23.65
CA THR A 236 -20.45 -22.81 -24.96
C THR A 236 -19.40 -21.70 -25.11
N ASP A 237 -18.44 -21.90 -26.01
CA ASP A 237 -17.37 -20.91 -26.27
C ASP A 237 -17.94 -19.56 -26.68
N THR A 238 -18.99 -19.55 -27.49
CA THR A 238 -19.71 -18.33 -27.88
C THR A 238 -20.31 -17.60 -26.68
N GLN A 239 -20.90 -18.33 -25.73
CA GLN A 239 -21.47 -17.73 -24.53
C GLN A 239 -20.39 -17.13 -23.63
N LEU A 240 -19.28 -17.84 -23.43
CA LEU A 240 -18.13 -17.34 -22.66
C LEU A 240 -17.52 -16.10 -23.31
N PHE A 241 -17.29 -16.15 -24.62
CA PHE A 241 -16.75 -15.05 -25.39
C PHE A 241 -17.62 -13.79 -25.30
N ASN A 242 -18.94 -13.95 -25.38
CA ASN A 242 -19.88 -12.84 -25.23
C ASN A 242 -19.87 -12.21 -23.82
N ARG A 243 -19.57 -13.00 -22.78
CA ARG A 243 -19.42 -12.49 -21.40
C ARG A 243 -18.09 -11.80 -21.17
N LEU A 244 -17.00 -12.35 -21.69
CA LEU A 244 -15.65 -11.79 -21.56
C LEU A 244 -15.48 -10.52 -22.42
N CYS A 245 -16.01 -10.53 -23.64
CA CYS A 245 -15.91 -9.43 -24.58
C CYS A 245 -17.31 -8.93 -25.00
N PRO A 246 -18.09 -8.33 -24.09
CA PRO A 246 -19.44 -7.87 -24.40
C PRO A 246 -19.40 -6.69 -25.37
N LYS A 247 -20.35 -6.64 -26.32
CA LYS A 247 -20.51 -5.48 -27.21
C LYS A 247 -21.00 -4.28 -26.41
N LYS A 248 -20.18 -3.22 -26.33
CA LYS A 248 -20.57 -1.93 -25.75
C LYS A 248 -20.68 -0.92 -26.89
N LYS A 249 -21.88 -0.38 -27.11
CA LYS A 249 -22.18 0.50 -28.26
C LYS A 249 -21.78 -0.14 -29.61
N GLY A 250 -22.04 -1.43 -29.76
CA GLY A 250 -21.76 -2.20 -30.98
C GLY A 250 -20.32 -2.69 -31.14
N VAL A 251 -19.37 -2.25 -30.29
CA VAL A 251 -17.94 -2.57 -30.41
C VAL A 251 -17.49 -3.48 -29.27
N ARG A 252 -16.73 -4.54 -29.58
CA ARG A 252 -16.00 -5.33 -28.59
C ARG A 252 -14.61 -4.77 -28.37
N LYS A 253 -14.10 -4.89 -27.15
CA LYS A 253 -12.71 -4.55 -26.80
C LYS A 253 -12.18 -5.55 -25.79
N PHE A 254 -10.91 -5.93 -25.93
CA PHE A 254 -10.21 -6.65 -24.88
C PHE A 254 -9.92 -5.72 -23.69
N ALA A 255 -10.07 -6.24 -22.49
CA ALA A 255 -9.51 -5.60 -21.31
C ALA A 255 -7.98 -5.79 -21.29
N ASN A 256 -7.24 -4.89 -20.62
CA ASN A 256 -5.77 -4.96 -20.56
C ASN A 256 -5.25 -6.31 -20.03
N VAL A 257 -5.97 -6.95 -19.10
CA VAL A 257 -5.60 -8.28 -18.58
C VAL A 257 -5.76 -9.38 -19.63
N MET A 258 -6.74 -9.26 -20.52
CA MET A 258 -6.97 -10.23 -21.61
C MET A 258 -5.86 -10.18 -22.66
N LEU A 259 -5.25 -9.01 -22.87
CA LEU A 259 -4.12 -8.87 -23.80
C LEU A 259 -2.91 -9.70 -23.35
N ARG A 260 -2.65 -9.79 -22.03
CA ARG A 260 -1.59 -10.64 -21.48
C ARG A 260 -1.85 -12.12 -21.76
N ARG A 261 -3.12 -12.54 -21.69
CA ARG A 261 -3.52 -13.90 -22.04
C ARG A 261 -3.34 -14.19 -23.53
N LEU A 262 -3.75 -13.27 -24.41
CA LEU A 262 -3.54 -13.42 -25.85
C LEU A 262 -2.04 -13.57 -26.18
N GLN A 263 -1.20 -12.75 -25.55
CA GLN A 263 0.25 -12.85 -25.67
C GLN A 263 0.78 -14.23 -25.20
N LYS A 264 0.29 -14.74 -24.06
CA LYS A 264 0.64 -16.07 -23.55
C LYS A 264 0.26 -17.19 -24.53
N LEU A 265 -0.87 -17.04 -25.23
CA LEU A 265 -1.36 -18.00 -26.23
C LEU A 265 -0.71 -17.82 -27.62
N GLY A 266 0.10 -16.78 -27.83
CA GLY A 266 0.67 -16.47 -29.15
C GLY A 266 -0.34 -15.94 -30.17
N ILE A 267 -1.49 -15.42 -29.71
CA ILE A 267 -2.55 -14.85 -30.56
C ILE A 267 -2.25 -13.36 -30.78
N SER A 268 -2.09 -12.95 -32.04
CA SER A 268 -1.76 -11.57 -32.43
C SER A 268 -2.99 -10.70 -32.72
N THR A 269 -4.17 -11.30 -32.80
CA THR A 269 -5.44 -10.62 -33.07
C THR A 269 -5.77 -9.58 -31.99
N THR A 270 -5.93 -8.32 -32.40
CA THR A 270 -6.16 -7.19 -31.47
C THR A 270 -7.62 -6.77 -31.35
N ASN A 271 -8.46 -7.16 -32.32
CA ASN A 271 -9.88 -6.91 -32.34
C ASN A 271 -10.64 -8.21 -32.07
N PRO A 272 -11.48 -8.29 -31.01
CA PRO A 272 -12.20 -9.51 -30.69
C PRO A 272 -13.11 -10.02 -31.82
N ASP A 273 -13.68 -9.14 -32.65
CA ASP A 273 -14.58 -9.56 -33.73
C ASP A 273 -13.83 -10.20 -34.93
N ASP A 274 -12.49 -10.10 -34.97
CA ASP A 274 -11.65 -10.68 -36.04
C ASP A 274 -11.08 -12.07 -35.67
N MET A 275 -11.38 -12.58 -34.47
CA MET A 275 -10.85 -13.88 -34.01
C MET A 275 -11.47 -15.07 -34.74
N SER A 276 -10.64 -16.07 -35.05
CA SER A 276 -11.14 -17.37 -35.55
C SER A 276 -11.88 -18.15 -34.45
N ALA A 277 -12.64 -19.17 -34.83
CA ALA A 277 -13.33 -20.03 -33.85
C ALA A 277 -12.34 -20.75 -32.93
N GLU A 278 -11.21 -21.18 -33.47
CA GLU A 278 -10.11 -21.83 -32.74
C GLU A 278 -9.45 -20.85 -31.76
N GLU A 279 -9.15 -19.63 -32.20
CA GLU A 279 -8.59 -18.58 -31.34
C GLU A 279 -9.56 -18.24 -30.20
N VAL A 280 -10.86 -18.12 -30.50
CA VAL A 280 -11.89 -17.88 -29.48
C VAL A 280 -11.90 -19.02 -28.46
N SER A 281 -11.89 -20.27 -28.92
CA SER A 281 -11.89 -21.45 -28.03
C SER A 281 -10.70 -21.43 -27.08
N GLN A 282 -9.47 -21.26 -27.61
CA GLN A 282 -8.24 -21.18 -26.81
C GLN A 282 -8.25 -19.99 -25.83
N PHE A 283 -8.78 -18.84 -26.26
CA PHE A 283 -8.84 -17.65 -25.43
C PHE A 283 -9.81 -17.81 -24.25
N VAL A 284 -11.02 -18.33 -24.48
CA VAL A 284 -12.05 -18.40 -23.43
C VAL A 284 -11.88 -19.59 -22.48
N ARG A 285 -11.19 -20.65 -22.91
CA ARG A 285 -10.96 -21.87 -22.12
C ARG A 285 -9.61 -21.83 -21.41
N LEU A 286 -9.63 -21.91 -20.08
CA LEU A 286 -8.44 -22.24 -19.29
C LEU A 286 -8.24 -23.74 -19.18
N ASP A 287 -9.30 -24.53 -19.40
CA ASP A 287 -9.30 -25.99 -19.26
C ASP A 287 -8.77 -26.44 -17.89
N ILE A 288 -9.21 -25.76 -16.82
CA ILE A 288 -8.85 -26.08 -15.43
C ILE A 288 -9.10 -27.58 -15.16
N ASP A 289 -8.09 -28.24 -14.62
CA ASP A 289 -8.21 -29.57 -14.04
C ASP A 289 -8.64 -29.45 -12.56
N GLN A 290 -9.82 -29.98 -12.24
CA GLN A 290 -10.46 -29.82 -10.92
C GLN A 290 -9.60 -30.38 -9.79
N ASP A 291 -8.89 -31.48 -10.05
CA ASP A 291 -8.03 -32.16 -9.06
C ASP A 291 -6.68 -31.45 -8.88
N LYS A 292 -6.35 -30.51 -9.79
CA LYS A 292 -5.12 -29.70 -9.75
C LYS A 292 -5.39 -28.24 -9.40
N ILE A 293 -6.53 -27.94 -8.76
CA ILE A 293 -6.75 -26.65 -8.12
C ILE A 293 -5.98 -26.63 -6.80
N MET A 294 -4.89 -25.86 -6.76
CA MET A 294 -4.00 -25.76 -5.60
C MET A 294 -4.45 -24.70 -4.61
N TRP A 295 -5.21 -23.71 -5.06
CA TRP A 295 -5.60 -22.57 -4.25
C TRP A 295 -6.65 -22.94 -3.18
N ARG A 296 -6.30 -22.71 -1.92
CA ARG A 296 -7.14 -22.93 -0.74
C ARG A 296 -7.76 -21.60 -0.25
N ARG A 297 -8.81 -21.69 0.55
CA ARG A 297 -9.41 -20.52 1.21
C ARG A 297 -8.64 -20.19 2.48
N VAL A 298 -8.90 -19.03 3.07
CA VAL A 298 -8.27 -18.65 4.34
C VAL A 298 -9.24 -18.01 5.31
N THR A 299 -8.93 -18.15 6.61
CA THR A 299 -9.58 -17.46 7.72
C THR A 299 -8.56 -17.18 8.81
N ASP A 300 -8.65 -16.02 9.48
CA ASP A 300 -7.73 -15.68 10.58
C ASP A 300 -8.28 -16.13 11.94
N THR A 301 -8.72 -17.37 11.99
CA THR A 301 -9.24 -18.04 13.19
C THR A 301 -8.69 -19.44 13.26
N ASN A 302 -8.38 -19.90 14.47
CA ASN A 302 -7.87 -21.25 14.69
C ASN A 302 -9.01 -22.29 14.60
N ASP A 303 -9.38 -22.68 13.38
CA ASP A 303 -10.40 -23.68 13.12
C ASP A 303 -9.80 -24.92 12.44
N ARG A 304 -9.67 -26.01 13.21
CA ARG A 304 -9.10 -27.26 12.70
C ARG A 304 -10.06 -28.05 11.80
N PHE A 305 -11.37 -27.82 11.87
CA PHE A 305 -12.36 -28.56 11.10
C PHE A 305 -12.43 -28.09 9.64
N LEU A 306 -11.88 -26.91 9.35
CA LEU A 306 -11.79 -26.40 7.98
C LEU A 306 -10.55 -26.88 7.21
N ARG A 307 -9.67 -27.71 7.80
CA ARG A 307 -8.44 -28.18 7.13
C ARG A 307 -8.72 -29.00 5.86
N GLU A 308 -9.77 -29.80 5.89
CA GLU A 308 -10.30 -30.53 4.72
C GLU A 308 -11.82 -30.42 4.75
N ILE A 309 -12.40 -29.95 3.64
CA ILE A 309 -13.84 -29.81 3.44
C ILE A 309 -14.18 -30.20 2.00
N THR A 310 -15.45 -30.51 1.75
CA THR A 310 -16.00 -30.54 0.40
C THR A 310 -16.85 -29.29 0.17
N ILE A 311 -16.67 -28.63 -0.97
CA ILE A 311 -17.48 -27.49 -1.41
C ILE A 311 -18.27 -27.87 -2.66
N GLY A 312 -19.25 -27.04 -3.03
CA GLY A 312 -20.03 -27.26 -4.25
C GLY A 312 -21.13 -28.33 -4.12
N GLU A 313 -21.58 -28.60 -2.90
CA GLU A 313 -22.58 -29.64 -2.59
C GLU A 313 -24.02 -29.23 -2.97
N ALA A 314 -24.26 -27.95 -3.24
CA ALA A 314 -25.60 -27.51 -3.63
C ALA A 314 -25.97 -28.04 -5.02
N ALA A 315 -27.22 -28.45 -5.21
CA ALA A 315 -27.70 -28.98 -6.49
C ALA A 315 -27.49 -28.01 -7.68
N THR A 316 -27.41 -26.71 -7.41
CA THR A 316 -27.10 -25.66 -8.41
C THR A 316 -25.70 -25.75 -8.99
N GLU A 317 -24.77 -26.41 -8.28
CA GLU A 317 -23.37 -26.57 -8.68
C GLU A 317 -23.14 -27.79 -9.59
N ARG A 318 -24.22 -28.49 -9.99
CA ARG A 318 -24.23 -29.52 -11.06
C ARG A 318 -23.18 -30.61 -10.88
N ASP A 319 -23.13 -31.20 -9.69
CA ASP A 319 -22.21 -32.29 -9.33
C ASP A 319 -20.71 -31.94 -9.45
N MET A 320 -20.37 -30.65 -9.44
CA MET A 320 -18.97 -30.16 -9.47
C MET A 320 -18.37 -30.02 -8.06
N ALA A 321 -18.84 -30.81 -7.12
CA ALA A 321 -18.30 -30.81 -5.76
C ALA A 321 -16.81 -31.18 -5.77
N ARG A 322 -16.01 -30.51 -4.94
CA ARG A 322 -14.56 -30.79 -4.83
C ARG A 322 -14.06 -30.68 -3.41
N LYS A 323 -13.01 -31.45 -3.12
CA LYS A 323 -12.26 -31.35 -1.86
C LYS A 323 -11.32 -30.14 -1.88
N THR A 324 -11.27 -29.44 -0.76
CA THR A 324 -10.35 -28.31 -0.52
C THR A 324 -10.17 -28.09 0.98
N GLY A 325 -9.69 -26.93 1.40
CA GLY A 325 -9.66 -26.54 2.80
C GLY A 325 -9.34 -25.08 3.00
N PHE A 326 -9.19 -24.72 4.28
CA PHE A 326 -8.78 -23.42 4.74
C PHE A 326 -7.40 -23.49 5.39
N ASP A 327 -6.61 -22.45 5.16
CA ASP A 327 -5.39 -22.17 5.91
C ASP A 327 -5.57 -20.89 6.75
N ILE A 328 -4.67 -20.65 7.69
CA ILE A 328 -4.69 -19.40 8.45
C ILE A 328 -4.29 -18.23 7.53
N SER A 329 -4.97 -17.08 7.62
CA SER A 329 -4.78 -15.98 6.65
C SER A 329 -3.33 -15.51 6.48
N VAL A 330 -2.54 -15.53 7.55
CA VAL A 330 -1.11 -15.17 7.50
C VAL A 330 -0.24 -16.17 6.74
N ALA A 331 -0.76 -17.35 6.40
CA ALA A 331 -0.08 -18.35 5.55
C ALA A 331 -0.40 -18.18 4.05
N SER A 332 -1.28 -17.24 3.69
CA SER A 332 -1.62 -16.94 2.29
C SER A 332 -0.38 -16.50 1.50
N GLU A 333 -0.28 -16.91 0.23
CA GLU A 333 0.75 -16.38 -0.69
C GLU A 333 0.64 -14.86 -0.84
N ILE A 334 -0.57 -14.29 -0.71
CA ILE A 334 -0.79 -12.83 -0.76
C ILE A 334 -0.08 -12.11 0.39
N MET A 335 0.05 -12.74 1.57
CA MET A 335 0.86 -12.20 2.67
C MET A 335 2.33 -12.13 2.29
N ALA A 336 2.86 -13.15 1.61
CA ALA A 336 4.24 -13.15 1.12
C ALA A 336 4.44 -12.10 0.02
N VAL A 337 3.47 -11.93 -0.88
CA VAL A 337 3.49 -10.87 -1.90
C VAL A 337 3.53 -9.48 -1.25
N LEU A 338 2.69 -9.23 -0.24
CA LEU A 338 2.69 -7.97 0.51
C LEU A 338 4.04 -7.71 1.18
N ALA A 339 4.65 -8.72 1.78
CA ALA A 339 5.94 -8.58 2.47
C ALA A 339 7.15 -8.35 1.53
N LEU A 340 7.03 -8.71 0.25
CA LEU A 340 8.12 -8.65 -0.73
C LEU A 340 7.95 -7.57 -1.78
N THR A 341 6.83 -6.83 -1.75
CA THR A 341 6.56 -5.84 -2.77
C THR A 341 7.24 -4.50 -2.50
N THR A 342 7.60 -3.79 -3.56
CA THR A 342 8.21 -2.45 -3.48
C THR A 342 7.26 -1.31 -3.85
N SER A 343 6.13 -1.61 -4.51
CA SER A 343 5.16 -0.61 -4.96
C SER A 343 3.83 -1.26 -5.30
N LEU A 344 2.77 -0.46 -5.47
CA LEU A 344 1.46 -0.96 -5.91
C LEU A 344 1.53 -1.64 -7.30
N SER A 345 2.41 -1.15 -8.18
CA SER A 345 2.62 -1.75 -9.50
C SER A 345 3.32 -3.11 -9.40
N ASP A 346 4.36 -3.22 -8.57
CA ASP A 346 5.05 -4.49 -8.31
C ASP A 346 4.11 -5.50 -7.63
N MET A 347 3.30 -5.06 -6.67
CA MET A 347 2.31 -5.92 -6.00
C MET A 347 1.31 -6.46 -7.02
N ARG A 348 0.80 -5.61 -7.91
CA ARG A 348 -0.09 -6.03 -9.00
C ARG A 348 0.54 -7.07 -9.92
N GLU A 349 1.81 -6.89 -10.28
CA GLU A 349 2.56 -7.84 -11.11
C GLU A 349 2.68 -9.20 -10.43
N ARG A 350 3.08 -9.21 -9.15
CA ARG A 350 3.23 -10.43 -8.34
C ARG A 350 1.91 -11.16 -8.15
N LEU A 351 0.84 -10.43 -7.81
CA LEU A 351 -0.52 -10.98 -7.70
C LEU A 351 -0.96 -11.63 -9.02
N GLY A 352 -0.68 -11.01 -10.16
CA GLY A 352 -1.04 -11.55 -11.47
C GLY A 352 -0.30 -12.85 -11.85
N ARG A 353 0.90 -13.05 -11.31
CA ARG A 353 1.75 -14.23 -11.56
C ARG A 353 1.44 -15.43 -10.66
N MET A 354 0.64 -15.26 -9.59
CA MET A 354 0.28 -16.36 -8.69
C MET A 354 -0.43 -17.47 -9.47
N VAL A 355 0.08 -18.70 -9.35
CA VAL A 355 -0.47 -19.89 -10.01
C VAL A 355 -1.50 -20.53 -9.10
N VAL A 356 -2.72 -20.68 -9.60
CA VAL A 356 -3.89 -21.09 -8.78
C VAL A 356 -4.39 -22.49 -9.11
N ALA A 357 -4.13 -22.95 -10.34
CA ALA A 357 -4.49 -24.28 -10.83
C ALA A 357 -3.58 -24.67 -11.99
N LEU A 358 -3.67 -25.95 -12.40
CA LEU A 358 -3.13 -26.42 -13.67
C LEU A 358 -4.26 -26.74 -14.64
N SER A 359 -4.01 -26.59 -15.94
CA SER A 359 -4.92 -27.08 -16.97
C SER A 359 -4.89 -28.62 -17.05
N LYS A 360 -5.83 -29.20 -17.79
CA LYS A 360 -5.83 -30.64 -18.12
C LYS A 360 -4.56 -31.10 -18.83
N GLN A 361 -3.89 -30.19 -19.55
CA GLN A 361 -2.61 -30.43 -20.22
C GLN A 361 -1.39 -30.18 -19.32
N GLY A 362 -1.60 -29.73 -18.08
CA GLY A 362 -0.55 -29.45 -17.11
C GLY A 362 0.00 -28.03 -17.16
N GLU A 363 -0.61 -27.13 -17.94
CA GLU A 363 -0.14 -25.74 -18.06
C GLU A 363 -0.53 -24.91 -16.84
N PRO A 364 0.37 -24.06 -16.30
CA PRO A 364 0.06 -23.19 -15.18
C PRO A 364 -1.03 -22.16 -15.52
N ILE A 365 -2.03 -22.06 -14.67
CA ILE A 365 -3.11 -21.07 -14.75
C ILE A 365 -2.90 -20.02 -13.67
N THR A 366 -2.80 -18.75 -14.06
CA THR A 366 -2.51 -17.65 -13.12
C THR A 366 -3.73 -16.81 -12.76
N CYS A 367 -3.60 -15.93 -11.77
CA CYS A 367 -4.62 -14.91 -11.47
C CYS A 367 -4.89 -13.96 -12.65
N ASP A 368 -3.88 -13.65 -13.47
CA ASP A 368 -4.07 -12.89 -14.72
C ASP A 368 -4.92 -13.67 -15.73
N ASP A 369 -4.73 -14.99 -15.88
CA ASP A 369 -5.55 -15.83 -16.77
C ASP A 369 -7.03 -15.83 -16.37
N ILE A 370 -7.31 -15.78 -15.07
CA ILE A 370 -8.67 -15.69 -14.53
C ILE A 370 -9.24 -14.27 -14.66
N GLY A 371 -8.38 -13.25 -14.75
CA GLY A 371 -8.77 -11.86 -14.95
C GLY A 371 -9.07 -11.08 -13.67
N ILE A 372 -8.58 -11.53 -12.51
CA ILE A 372 -8.93 -10.95 -11.20
C ILE A 372 -7.86 -10.02 -10.62
N THR A 373 -6.67 -9.94 -11.22
CA THR A 373 -5.53 -9.20 -10.68
C THR A 373 -5.87 -7.76 -10.30
N GLY A 374 -6.65 -7.06 -11.13
CA GLY A 374 -7.08 -5.71 -10.83
C GLY A 374 -7.96 -5.60 -9.57
N ALA A 375 -8.85 -6.57 -9.34
CA ALA A 375 -9.69 -6.61 -8.15
C ALA A 375 -8.86 -6.92 -6.89
N LEU A 376 -7.87 -7.82 -6.99
CA LEU A 376 -6.94 -8.10 -5.91
C LEU A 376 -6.12 -6.85 -5.53
N THR A 377 -5.59 -6.12 -6.52
CA THR A 377 -4.86 -4.88 -6.27
C THR A 377 -5.71 -3.84 -5.56
N VAL A 378 -7.00 -3.72 -5.92
CA VAL A 378 -7.93 -2.78 -5.26
C VAL A 378 -8.18 -3.18 -3.81
N LEU A 379 -8.40 -4.46 -3.52
CA LEU A 379 -8.58 -4.95 -2.15
C LEU A 379 -7.34 -4.72 -1.28
N MET A 380 -6.15 -4.76 -1.88
CA MET A 380 -4.86 -4.61 -1.18
C MET A 380 -4.34 -3.17 -1.17
N LYS A 381 -5.07 -2.21 -1.77
CA LYS A 381 -4.59 -0.84 -2.02
C LYS A 381 -4.11 -0.14 -0.75
N ASP A 382 -4.84 -0.28 0.35
CA ASP A 382 -4.50 0.39 1.61
C ASP A 382 -3.60 -0.49 2.49
N ALA A 383 -3.66 -1.81 2.31
CA ALA A 383 -2.84 -2.78 3.05
C ALA A 383 -1.34 -2.67 2.72
N ILE A 384 -0.99 -2.20 1.51
CA ILE A 384 0.40 -1.98 1.11
C ILE A 384 1.12 -0.89 1.92
N ASN A 385 0.36 0.07 2.45
CA ASN A 385 0.91 1.15 3.26
C ASN A 385 1.35 0.58 4.63
N PRO A 386 2.57 0.84 5.14
CA PRO A 386 2.96 0.37 6.46
C PRO A 386 2.13 1.02 7.57
N THR A 387 1.97 0.29 8.68
CA THR A 387 1.23 0.76 9.85
C THR A 387 2.21 1.35 10.87
N LEU A 388 2.12 2.65 11.15
CA LEU A 388 2.87 3.34 12.19
C LEU A 388 2.19 3.18 13.55
N MET A 389 2.97 2.72 14.52
CA MET A 389 2.61 2.61 15.94
C MET A 389 3.73 3.21 16.80
N GLN A 390 3.74 2.87 18.09
CA GLN A 390 4.77 3.32 19.02
C GLN A 390 5.06 2.31 20.13
N THR A 391 6.23 2.44 20.76
CA THR A 391 6.60 1.74 22.01
C THR A 391 5.99 2.45 23.22
N LEU A 392 6.13 1.89 24.42
CA LEU A 392 5.69 2.55 25.65
C LEU A 392 6.36 3.92 25.88
N GLU A 393 7.63 4.07 25.48
CA GLU A 393 8.38 5.34 25.53
C GLU A 393 8.13 6.24 24.30
N GLY A 394 7.17 5.88 23.45
CA GLY A 394 6.80 6.68 22.29
C GLY A 394 7.83 6.65 21.16
N SER A 395 8.70 5.63 21.13
CA SER A 395 9.56 5.36 19.96
C SER A 395 8.72 4.82 18.82
N PRO A 396 8.98 5.18 17.55
CA PRO A 396 8.19 4.73 16.42
C PRO A 396 8.40 3.24 16.13
N VAL A 397 7.31 2.56 15.77
CA VAL A 397 7.25 1.12 15.43
C VAL A 397 6.56 0.98 14.08
#